data_AF-A0A2N5N3A0-F1
#
_entry.id   AF-A0A2N5N3A0-F1
#
_cell.length_a   1.000
_cell.length_b   1.000
_cell.length_c   1.000
_cell.angle_alpha   90.00
_cell.angle_beta   90.00
_cell.angle_gamma   90.00
#
_symmetry.space_group_name_H-M   'P 1'
#
loop_
_entity.id
_entity.type
_entity.pdbx_description
1 polymer ?
#
loop_
_entity_poly.entity_id
_entity_poly.type
_entity_poly.pdbx_seq_one_letter_code
_entity_poly.pdbx_strand_id
1 'polypeptide(L)'
;MSHYEKNRREPDTDTLAKFADIYQVSIDYLVGRTDNPEATLDPDVREFAGSIELSDQELLEKFAFSIDGSPLTPEESKMFIAFIRANRSMR
;
A
#
# COMPACT_ATOMS: atom_id res chain seq x y z
N MET A 1 37.01 -22.40 26.79
CA MET A 1 35.83 -21.81 27.46
C MET A 1 34.82 -21.49 26.39
N SER A 2 33.68 -22.18 26.50
CA SER A 2 32.36 -22.01 25.90
C SER A 2 32.17 -21.73 24.40
N HIS A 3 31.53 -22.73 23.80
CA HIS A 3 30.73 -22.71 22.60
C HIS A 3 29.49 -21.80 22.73
N TYR A 4 29.67 -20.50 22.99
CA TYR A 4 28.54 -19.56 23.15
C TYR A 4 28.12 -18.82 21.88
N GLU A 5 28.81 -19.00 20.75
CA GLU A 5 28.33 -18.48 19.47
C GLU A 5 27.26 -19.42 18.91
N LYS A 6 26.10 -19.34 19.55
CA LYS A 6 24.87 -19.96 19.11
C LYS A 6 24.65 -19.61 17.64
N ASN A 7 24.47 -20.67 16.86
CA ASN A 7 23.86 -20.72 15.53
C ASN A 7 22.50 -19.99 15.52
N ARG A 8 22.49 -18.66 15.63
CA ARG A 8 21.30 -17.84 15.46
C ARG A 8 21.08 -17.72 13.96
N ARG A 9 20.36 -18.71 13.41
CA ARG A 9 19.64 -18.50 12.16
C ARG A 9 18.58 -17.44 12.46
N GLU A 10 18.75 -16.25 11.91
CA GLU A 10 17.68 -15.27 11.89
C GLU A 10 16.51 -15.88 11.12
N PRO A 11 15.28 -15.83 11.65
CA PRO A 11 14.11 -16.25 10.90
C PRO A 11 13.97 -15.37 9.66
N ASP A 12 13.70 -15.99 8.51
CA ASP A 12 13.36 -15.25 7.31
C ASP A 12 11.99 -14.57 7.43
N THR A 13 11.67 -13.72 6.47
CA THR A 13 10.41 -12.96 6.45
C THR A 13 9.19 -13.88 6.51
N ASP A 14 9.23 -15.03 5.83
CA ASP A 14 8.13 -16.00 5.80
C ASP A 14 7.93 -16.66 7.18
N THR A 15 9.02 -16.94 7.87
CA THR A 15 9.00 -17.51 9.22
C THR A 15 8.48 -16.48 10.22
N LEU A 16 8.92 -15.22 10.11
CA LEU A 16 8.40 -14.11 10.93
C LEU A 16 6.90 -13.89 10.71
N ALA A 17 6.44 -13.93 9.45
CA ALA A 17 5.02 -13.82 9.12
C ALA A 17 4.19 -14.95 9.75
N LYS A 18 4.65 -16.20 9.65
CA LYS A 18 3.98 -17.35 10.29
C LYS A 18 3.91 -17.21 11.81
N PHE A 19 4.96 -16.70 12.45
CA PHE A 19 4.91 -16.43 13.88
C PHE A 19 3.93 -15.33 14.22
N ALA A 20 3.87 -14.25 13.42
CA ALA A 20 2.92 -13.16 13.61
C ALA A 20 1.48 -13.69 13.56
N ASP A 21 1.18 -14.56 12.59
CA ASP A 21 -0.14 -15.18 12.45
C ASP A 21 -0.49 -16.11 13.62
N ILE A 22 0.45 -16.96 14.07
CA ILE A 22 0.23 -17.91 15.19
C ILE A 22 -0.05 -17.18 16.50
N TYR A 23 0.72 -16.13 16.78
CA TYR A 23 0.60 -15.36 18.02
C TYR A 23 -0.42 -14.21 17.91
N GLN A 24 -1.01 -14.00 16.74
CA GLN A 24 -1.92 -12.89 16.44
C GLN A 24 -1.34 -11.52 16.81
N VAL A 25 -0.08 -11.30 16.43
CA VAL A 25 0.66 -10.05 16.68
C VAL A 25 1.27 -9.51 15.38
N SER A 26 1.68 -8.25 15.36
CA SER A 26 2.35 -7.66 14.20
C SER A 26 3.82 -8.11 14.09
N ILE A 27 4.35 -8.11 12.87
CA ILE A 27 5.79 -8.37 12.66
C ILE A 27 6.63 -7.33 13.39
N ASP A 28 6.20 -6.06 13.40
CA ASP A 28 6.89 -4.98 14.11
C ASP A 28 7.01 -5.28 15.62
N TYR A 29 6.01 -5.92 16.22
CA TYR A 29 6.08 -6.39 17.60
C TYR A 29 7.09 -7.54 17.78
N LEU A 30 7.09 -8.53 16.88
CA LEU A 30 8.04 -9.65 16.95
C LEU A 30 9.50 -9.21 16.86
N VAL A 31 9.77 -8.15 16.09
CA VAL A 31 11.14 -7.61 15.92
C VAL A 31 11.47 -6.46 16.89
N GLY A 32 10.56 -6.13 17.82
CA GLY A 32 10.80 -5.13 18.87
C GLY A 32 10.82 -3.68 18.38
N ARG A 33 10.14 -3.36 17.28
CA ARG A 33 9.95 -1.99 16.78
C ARG A 33 8.81 -1.26 17.47
N THR A 34 7.95 -1.98 18.17
CA THR A 34 6.79 -1.48 18.91
C THR A 34 6.50 -2.39 20.10
N ASP A 35 6.02 -1.80 21.20
CA ASP A 35 5.51 -2.55 22.37
C ASP A 35 4.03 -2.92 22.22
N ASN A 36 3.34 -2.42 21.20
CA ASN A 36 1.96 -2.75 20.92
C ASN A 36 1.88 -4.01 20.02
N PRO A 37 1.40 -5.16 20.53
CA PRO A 37 1.32 -6.41 19.78
C PRO A 37 0.38 -6.35 18.58
N GLU A 38 -0.65 -5.50 18.62
CA GLU A 38 -1.64 -5.37 17.55
C GLU A 38 -1.40 -4.15 16.67
N ALA A 39 -0.23 -3.49 16.78
CA ALA A 39 0.15 -2.39 15.91
C ALA A 39 0.29 -2.87 14.46
N THR A 40 -0.84 -2.98 13.81
CA THR A 40 -1.03 -3.18 12.39
C THR A 40 -1.65 -1.89 11.88
N LEU A 41 -1.37 -1.54 10.62
CA LEU A 41 -2.11 -0.47 9.98
C LEU A 41 -3.59 -0.81 10.08
N ASP A 42 -4.37 0.11 10.66
CA ASP A 42 -5.82 -0.02 10.76
C ASP A 42 -6.37 -0.48 9.40
N PRO A 43 -7.26 -1.48 9.35
CA PRO A 43 -7.78 -2.02 8.09
C PRO A 43 -8.33 -0.92 7.18
N ASP A 44 -9.00 0.09 7.74
CA ASP A 44 -9.54 1.23 7.00
C ASP A 44 -8.40 2.12 6.47
N VAL A 45 -7.30 2.25 7.21
CA VAL A 45 -6.09 2.99 6.79
C VAL A 45 -5.31 2.22 5.72
N ARG A 46 -5.27 0.89 5.79
CA ARG A 46 -4.61 0.02 4.79
C ARG A 46 -5.40 -0.01 3.49
N GLU A 47 -6.73 -0.06 3.57
CA GLU A 47 -7.63 0.05 2.44
C GLU A 47 -7.58 1.47 1.85
N PHE A 48 -7.58 2.53 2.69
CA PHE A 48 -7.38 3.93 2.27
C PHE A 48 -6.03 4.17 1.60
N ALA A 49 -4.93 3.65 2.15
CA ALA A 49 -3.60 3.80 1.56
C ALA A 49 -3.46 3.02 0.24
N GLY A 50 -4.17 1.90 0.09
CA GLY A 50 -4.24 1.13 -1.17
C GLY A 50 -5.19 1.72 -2.21
N SER A 51 -6.17 2.53 -1.79
CA SER A 51 -7.26 3.06 -2.63
C SER A 51 -7.15 4.56 -2.94
N ILE A 52 -5.97 5.18 -2.81
CA ILE A 52 -5.72 6.53 -3.37
C ILE A 52 -5.63 6.47 -4.91
N GLU A 53 -6.47 5.67 -5.57
CA GLU A 53 -6.87 5.87 -6.95
C GLU A 53 -8.20 6.60 -6.91
N LEU A 54 -8.16 7.91 -7.19
CA LEU A 54 -9.39 8.70 -7.33
C LEU A 54 -10.28 8.10 -8.41
N SER A 55 -11.56 7.95 -8.10
CA SER A 55 -12.57 7.58 -9.09
C SER A 55 -12.66 8.65 -10.18
N ASP A 56 -13.20 8.30 -11.35
CA ASP A 56 -13.38 9.25 -12.46
C ASP A 56 -14.19 10.47 -12.01
N GLN A 57 -15.20 10.24 -11.17
CA GLN A 57 -16.05 11.30 -10.65
C GLN A 57 -15.29 12.23 -9.70
N GLU A 58 -14.51 11.67 -8.77
CA GLU A 58 -13.70 12.49 -7.85
C GLU A 58 -12.59 13.24 -8.58
N LEU A 59 -12.03 12.67 -9.65
CA LEU A 59 -11.07 13.36 -10.52
C LEU A 59 -11.71 14.56 -11.21
N LEU A 60 -12.92 14.40 -11.73
CA LEU A 60 -13.66 15.47 -12.41
C LEU A 60 -14.14 16.56 -11.45
N GLU A 61 -14.47 16.21 -10.20
CA GLU A 61 -14.90 17.18 -9.19
C GLU A 61 -13.72 17.98 -8.61
N LYS A 62 -12.55 17.36 -8.46
CA LYS A 62 -11.38 17.98 -7.83
C LYS A 62 -10.45 18.69 -8.82
N PHE A 63 -10.48 18.33 -10.10
CA PHE A 63 -9.52 18.82 -11.08
C PHE A 63 -10.19 19.30 -12.37
N ALA A 64 -9.71 20.44 -12.88
CA ALA A 64 -10.01 20.91 -14.22
C ALA A 64 -8.95 20.34 -15.20
N PHE A 65 -9.39 19.50 -16.13
CA PHE A 65 -8.52 18.98 -17.18
C PHE A 65 -8.47 19.96 -18.36
N SER A 66 -7.26 20.28 -18.83
CA SER A 66 -7.06 21.16 -19.97
C SER A 66 -5.87 20.72 -20.81
N ILE A 67 -5.96 20.90 -22.13
CA ILE A 67 -4.87 20.69 -23.08
C ILE A 67 -4.65 22.01 -23.81
N ASP A 68 -3.39 22.47 -23.86
CA ASP A 68 -3.01 23.74 -24.50
C ASP A 68 -3.82 24.97 -24.01
N GLY A 69 -4.21 24.95 -22.73
CA GLY A 69 -5.03 25.99 -22.10
C GLY A 69 -6.51 25.92 -22.42
N SER A 70 -6.96 24.96 -23.23
CA SER A 70 -8.38 24.71 -23.51
C SER A 70 -8.93 23.64 -22.56
N PRO A 71 -10.02 23.92 -21.81
CA PRO A 71 -10.63 22.93 -20.92
C PRO A 71 -11.27 21.80 -21.71
N LEU A 72 -11.13 20.57 -21.22
CA LEU A 72 -11.78 19.40 -21.79
C LEU A 72 -13.24 19.33 -21.37
N THR A 73 -14.07 18.77 -22.24
CA THR A 73 -15.44 18.37 -21.87
C THR A 73 -15.42 17.21 -20.87
N PRO A 74 -16.52 16.96 -20.14
CA PRO A 74 -16.63 15.81 -19.24
C PRO A 74 -16.37 14.47 -19.94
N GLU A 75 -16.85 14.32 -21.17
CA GLU A 75 -16.67 13.13 -22.00
C GLU A 75 -15.21 12.94 -22.41
N GLU A 76 -14.54 14.00 -22.85
CA GLU A 76 -13.11 13.96 -23.20
C GLU A 76 -12.24 13.67 -21.97
N SER A 77 -12.58 14.25 -20.84
CA SER A 77 -11.87 14.02 -19.57
C SER A 77 -11.96 12.55 -19.15
N LYS A 78 -13.13 11.92 -19.29
CA LYS A 78 -13.31 10.47 -19.05
C LYS A 78 -12.48 9.62 -20.00
N MET A 79 -12.50 9.93 -21.31
CA MET A 79 -11.68 9.22 -22.29
C MET A 79 -10.18 9.36 -22.01
N PHE A 80 -9.74 10.54 -21.58
CA PHE A 80 -8.36 10.81 -21.21
C PHE A 80 -7.94 10.00 -19.97
N ILE A 81 -8.76 9.97 -18.92
CA ILE A 81 -8.52 9.16 -17.72
C ILE A 81 -8.42 7.67 -18.09
N ALA A 82 -9.36 7.17 -18.89
CA ALA A 82 -9.35 5.78 -19.35
C ALA A 82 -8.08 5.44 -20.16
N PHE A 83 -7.65 6.33 -21.05
CA PHE A 83 -6.44 6.16 -21.85
C PHE A 83 -5.18 6.08 -20.98
N ILE A 84 -5.02 6.99 -20.01
CA ILE A 84 -3.85 7.00 -19.12
C ILE A 84 -3.80 5.74 -18.25
N ARG A 85 -4.94 5.28 -17.71
CA ARG A 85 -5.02 4.03 -16.95
C ARG A 85 -4.65 2.82 -17.81
N ALA A 86 -5.20 2.73 -19.01
CA ALA A 86 -4.88 1.64 -19.94
C ALA A 86 -3.38 1.61 -20.30
N ASN A 87 -2.78 2.76 -20.64
CA ASN A 87 -1.37 2.83 -21.00
C ASN A 87 -0.44 2.45 -19.83
N ARG A 88 -0.80 2.80 -18.58
CA ARG A 88 -0.06 2.40 -17.38
C ARG A 88 -0.16 0.89 -17.08
N SER A 89 -1.29 0.26 -17.41
CA SER A 89 -1.47 -1.20 -17.22
C SER A 89 -0.65 -2.07 -18.18
N MET A 90 -0.13 -1.47 -19.27
CA MET A 90 0.67 -2.15 -20.28
C MET A 90 2.19 -2.01 -20.07
N ARG A 91 2.62 -1.28 -19.03
CA ARG A 91 4.02 -1.18 -18.61
C ARG A 91 4.32 -2.15 -17.49
#